data_AF-A0A1H3ECN1-F1
#
_entry.id   AF-A0A1H3ECN1-F1
#
_cell.length_a   1.000
_cell.length_b   1.000
_cell.length_c   1.000
_cell.angle_alpha   90.00
_cell.angle_beta   90.00
_cell.angle_gamma   90.00
#
_symmetry.space_group_name_H-M   'P 1'
#
loop_
_entity.id
_entity.type
_entity.pdbx_description
1 polymer ?
#
loop_
_entity_poly.entity_id
_entity_poly.type
_entity_poly.pdbx_seq_one_letter_code
_entity_poly.pdbx_strand_id
1 'polypeptide(L)'
;MNYLNRDVLDGLLEALGEADFFEINHTFVQQFERQLQACRQQAARGDSSECARILHSLKGGAGNIGAETLAALAETLERQVRSGESALTDAMLEALANTTRETVEELRRSGYLGAR
;
A
#
# COMPACT_ATOMS: atom_id res chain seq x y z
N MET A 1 -7.23 -15.20 -0.71
CA MET A 1 -6.97 -13.98 0.08
C MET A 1 -7.68 -12.85 -0.63
N ASN A 2 -8.43 -12.00 0.09
CA ASN A 2 -9.11 -10.84 -0.49
C ASN A 2 -8.25 -9.62 -0.14
N TYR A 3 -7.56 -9.01 -1.12
CA TYR A 3 -6.66 -7.88 -0.83
C TYR A 3 -7.43 -6.56 -0.72
N LEU A 4 -8.63 -6.51 -1.28
CA LEU A 4 -9.44 -5.32 -1.45
C LEU A 4 -10.79 -5.40 -0.73
N ASN A 5 -11.21 -4.29 -0.16
CA ASN A 5 -12.58 -4.06 0.26
C ASN A 5 -13.35 -3.44 -0.91
N ARG A 6 -14.22 -4.25 -1.53
CA ARG A 6 -15.03 -3.83 -2.67
C ARG A 6 -16.10 -2.82 -2.28
N ASP A 7 -16.70 -2.96 -1.09
CA ASP A 7 -17.73 -2.01 -0.63
C ASP A 7 -17.15 -0.59 -0.50
N VAL A 8 -15.89 -0.48 -0.03
CA VAL A 8 -15.17 0.81 0.01
C VAL A 8 -14.90 1.33 -1.39
N LEU A 9 -14.40 0.49 -2.30
CA LEU A 9 -14.08 0.88 -3.68
C LEU A 9 -15.32 1.29 -4.47
N ASP A 10 -16.41 0.54 -4.35
CA ASP A 10 -17.68 0.82 -5.02
C ASP A 10 -18.30 2.10 -4.45
N GLY A 11 -18.26 2.31 -3.13
CA GLY A 11 -18.72 3.56 -2.52
C GLY A 11 -17.89 4.78 -2.94
N LEU A 12 -16.57 4.63 -3.10
CA LEU A 12 -15.71 5.69 -3.62
C LEU A 12 -16.00 5.98 -5.10
N LEU A 13 -16.23 4.94 -5.90
CA LEU A 13 -16.61 5.07 -7.30
C LEU A 13 -17.93 5.85 -7.45
N GLU A 14 -18.95 5.51 -6.65
CA GLU A 14 -20.23 6.21 -6.65
C GLU A 14 -20.10 7.68 -6.21
N ALA A 15 -19.26 7.97 -5.21
CA ALA A 15 -19.10 9.31 -4.65
C ALA A 15 -18.27 10.25 -5.54
N LEU A 16 -17.25 9.74 -6.23
CA LEU A 16 -16.29 10.53 -7.01
C LEU A 16 -16.61 10.53 -8.52
N GLY A 17 -17.32 9.50 -9.00
CA GLY A 17 -17.47 9.24 -10.43
C GLY A 17 -16.24 8.54 -11.03
N GLU A 18 -16.45 7.90 -12.19
CA GLU A 18 -15.45 7.01 -12.82
C GLU A 18 -14.11 7.68 -13.10
N ALA A 19 -14.11 8.89 -13.68
CA ALA A 19 -12.89 9.56 -14.11
C ALA A 19 -11.95 9.86 -12.93
N ASP A 20 -12.46 10.54 -11.90
CA ASP A 20 -11.69 10.92 -10.71
C ASP A 20 -11.25 9.67 -9.92
N PHE A 21 -12.13 8.67 -9.81
CA PHE A 21 -11.84 7.41 -9.14
C PHE A 21 -10.65 6.67 -9.80
N PHE A 22 -10.66 6.54 -11.12
CA PHE A 22 -9.55 5.88 -11.83
C PHE A 22 -8.24 6.68 -11.76
N GLU A 23 -8.30 8.01 -11.84
CA GLU A 23 -7.13 8.87 -11.68
C GLU A 23 -6.49 8.71 -10.29
N ILE A 24 -7.32 8.73 -9.25
CA ILE A 24 -6.89 8.56 -7.86
C ILE A 24 -6.25 7.19 -7.68
N ASN A 25 -6.90 6.10 -8.13
CA ASN A 25 -6.33 4.76 -8.00
C ASN A 25 -5.01 4.63 -8.76
N HIS A 26 -4.89 5.19 -9.97
CA HIS A 26 -3.61 5.21 -10.69
C HIS A 26 -2.51 5.94 -9.91
N THR A 27 -2.84 7.07 -9.30
CA THR A 27 -1.91 7.84 -8.47
C THR A 27 -1.44 7.03 -7.27
N PHE A 28 -2.35 6.33 -6.59
CA PHE A 28 -2.00 5.47 -5.45
C PHE A 28 -1.12 4.29 -5.85
N VAL A 29 -1.40 3.63 -6.97
CA VAL A 29 -0.54 2.54 -7.48
C VAL A 29 0.89 3.02 -7.70
N GLN A 30 1.07 4.17 -8.36
CA GLN A 30 2.40 4.77 -8.55
C GLN A 30 3.03 5.22 -7.23
N GLN A 31 2.24 5.63 -6.26
CA GLN A 31 2.72 6.01 -4.95
C GLN A 31 3.24 4.80 -4.16
N PHE A 32 2.55 3.66 -4.18
CA PHE A 32 3.00 2.47 -3.47
C PHE A 32 4.35 1.96 -3.97
N GLU A 33 4.57 1.95 -5.28
CA GLU A 33 5.86 1.54 -5.86
C GLU A 33 7.01 2.46 -5.40
N ARG A 34 6.77 3.78 -5.40
CA ARG A 34 7.75 4.77 -4.92
C ARG A 34 8.03 4.61 -3.42
N GLN A 35 6.99 4.41 -2.62
CA GLN A 35 7.12 4.20 -1.17
C GLN A 35 7.85 2.90 -0.85
N LEU A 36 7.56 1.80 -1.56
CA LEU A 36 8.28 0.54 -1.39
C LEU A 36 9.77 0.69 -1.70
N GLN A 37 10.11 1.37 -2.80
CA GLN A 37 11.51 1.62 -3.15
C GLN A 37 12.20 2.48 -2.09
N ALA A 38 11.56 3.56 -1.64
CA ALA A 38 12.09 4.41 -0.58
C ALA A 38 12.29 3.62 0.71
N CYS A 39 11.33 2.78 1.11
CA CYS A 39 11.42 1.97 2.31
C CYS A 39 12.63 1.02 2.27
N ARG A 40 12.86 0.35 1.13
CA ARG A 40 14.05 -0.49 0.92
C ARG A 40 15.36 0.29 1.07
N GLN A 41 15.43 1.50 0.51
CA GLN A 41 16.62 2.34 0.62
C GLN A 41 16.91 2.77 2.05
N GLN A 42 15.88 3.12 2.82
CA GLN A 42 16.04 3.52 4.22
C GLN A 42 16.37 2.33 5.11
N ALA A 43 15.77 1.17 4.85
CA ALA A 43 16.10 -0.07 5.56
C ALA A 43 17.58 -0.45 5.36
N ALA A 44 18.10 -0.34 4.13
CA ALA A 44 19.51 -0.58 3.83
C ALA A 44 20.48 0.39 4.54
N ARG A 45 19.99 1.58 4.92
CA ARG A 45 20.74 2.58 5.69
C ARG A 45 20.57 2.43 7.20
N GLY A 46 19.73 1.50 7.66
CA GLY A 46 19.36 1.34 9.06
C GLY A 46 18.46 2.45 9.60
N ASP A 47 17.87 3.29 8.74
CA ASP A 47 17.01 4.40 9.16
C ASP A 47 15.58 3.91 9.46
N SER A 48 15.41 3.35 10.65
CA SER A 48 14.15 2.79 11.13
C SER A 48 13.06 3.86 11.29
N SER A 49 13.43 5.10 11.67
CA SER A 49 12.47 6.20 11.79
C SER A 49 11.84 6.57 10.46
N GLU A 50 12.64 6.68 9.41
CA GLU A 50 12.13 7.02 8.09
C GLU A 50 11.35 5.84 7.48
N CYS A 51 11.79 4.60 7.73
CA CYS A 51 11.01 3.41 7.38
C CYS A 51 9.60 3.45 7.99
N ALA A 52 9.49 3.74 9.29
CA ALA A 52 8.20 3.85 9.97
C ALA A 52 7.32 4.97 9.39
N ARG A 53 7.91 6.10 8.98
CA ARG A 53 7.19 7.20 8.33
C ARG A 53 6.63 6.80 6.97
N ILE A 54 7.41 6.06 6.19
CA ILE A 54 6.99 5.54 4.87
C ILE A 54 5.87 4.51 5.04
N LEU A 55 6.01 3.57 5.98
CA LEU A 55 4.98 2.57 6.29
C LEU A 55 3.67 3.22 6.77
N HIS A 56 3.76 4.26 7.59
CA HIS A 56 2.60 5.05 8.00
C HIS A 56 1.85 5.65 6.82
N SER A 57 2.57 6.24 5.86
CA SER A 57 1.99 6.83 4.66
C SER A 57 1.39 5.78 3.73
N LEU A 58 2.06 4.62 3.60
CA LEU A 58 1.58 3.50 2.79
C LEU A 58 0.30 2.90 3.40
N LYS A 59 0.24 2.74 4.73
CA LYS A 59 -0.97 2.34 5.46
C LYS A 59 -2.15 3.26 5.16
N GLY A 60 -1.96 4.57 5.31
CA GLY A 60 -3.03 5.55 5.09
C GLY A 60 -3.52 5.55 3.64
N GLY A 61 -2.60 5.52 2.67
CA GLY A 61 -2.95 5.45 1.26
C GLY A 61 -3.68 4.15 0.91
N ALA A 62 -3.20 3.01 1.39
CA ALA A 62 -3.86 1.72 1.19
C ALA A 62 -5.26 1.67 1.81
N GLY A 63 -5.43 2.17 3.03
CA GLY A 63 -6.74 2.24 3.69
C GLY A 63 -7.73 3.10 2.92
N ASN A 64 -7.29 4.25 2.38
CA ASN A 64 -8.15 5.17 1.64
C ASN A 64 -8.71 4.60 0.34
N ILE A 65 -8.07 3.60 -0.26
CA ILE A 65 -8.55 2.94 -1.49
C ILE A 65 -9.07 1.52 -1.23
N GLY A 66 -9.33 1.16 0.03
CA GLY A 66 -9.82 -0.17 0.38
C GLY A 66 -8.79 -1.30 0.21
N ALA A 67 -7.49 -1.02 0.09
CA ALA A 67 -6.43 -2.03 0.05
C ALA A 67 -6.08 -2.56 1.46
N GLU A 68 -7.06 -3.20 2.11
CA GLU A 68 -7.00 -3.59 3.53
C GLU A 68 -5.83 -4.50 3.88
N THR A 69 -5.52 -5.49 3.04
CA THR A 69 -4.41 -6.41 3.32
C THR A 69 -3.07 -5.67 3.30
N LEU A 70 -2.88 -4.74 2.37
CA LEU A 70 -1.69 -3.90 2.31
C LEU A 70 -1.61 -2.95 3.50
N ALA A 71 -2.73 -2.33 3.89
CA ALA A 71 -2.82 -1.44 5.04
C ALA A 71 -2.47 -2.17 6.35
N ALA A 72 -3.01 -3.37 6.57
CA ALA A 72 -2.74 -4.18 7.77
C ALA A 72 -1.28 -4.65 7.86
N LEU A 73 -0.68 -5.04 6.73
CA LEU A 73 0.75 -5.38 6.69
C LEU A 73 1.61 -4.15 7.01
N ALA A 74 1.30 -3.01 6.39
CA ALA A 74 2.02 -1.75 6.63
C ALA A 74 1.94 -1.33 8.11
N GLU A 75 0.78 -1.45 8.73
CA GLU A 75 0.59 -1.19 10.16
C GLU A 75 1.44 -2.12 11.04
N THR A 76 1.47 -3.41 10.71
CA THR A 76 2.23 -4.40 11.46
C THR A 76 3.72 -4.10 11.41
N LEU A 77 4.25 -3.79 10.22
CA LEU A 77 5.64 -3.41 10.04
C LEU A 77 5.94 -2.06 10.70
N GLU A 78 5.04 -1.07 10.59
CA GLU A 78 5.19 0.25 11.23
C GLU A 78 5.38 0.09 12.75
N ARG A 79 4.56 -0.76 13.38
CA ARG A 79 4.61 -1.03 14.81
C ARG A 79 5.93 -1.69 15.22
N GLN A 80 6.38 -2.71 14.51
CA GLN A 80 7.64 -3.43 14.82
C GLN A 80 8.86 -2.51 14.74
N VAL A 81 8.90 -1.65 13.73
CA VAL A 81 10.01 -0.71 13.54
C VAL A 81 9.96 0.40 14.60
N ARG A 82 8.77 0.90 14.95
CA ARG A 82 8.61 1.95 15.99
C ARG A 82 8.89 1.46 17.41
N SER A 83 8.52 0.23 17.74
CA SER A 83 8.78 -0.36 19.06
C SER A 83 10.27 -0.66 19.28
N GLY A 84 11.08 -0.63 18.21
CA GLY A 84 12.47 -1.07 18.26
C GLY A 84 12.60 -2.58 18.43
N GLU A 85 11.53 -3.35 18.23
CA GLU A 85 11.56 -4.82 18.30
C GLU A 85 12.51 -5.42 17.27
N SER A 86 12.54 -4.84 16.06
CA SER A 86 13.45 -5.23 14.99
C SER A 86 13.54 -4.16 13.90
N ALA A 87 14.69 -4.09 13.22
CA ALA A 87 14.78 -3.43 11.93
C ALA A 87 13.96 -4.21 10.88
N LEU A 88 13.60 -3.54 9.77
CA LEU A 88 13.00 -4.22 8.63
C LEU A 88 13.99 -5.21 8.02
N THR A 89 13.58 -6.46 7.94
CA THR A 89 14.35 -7.52 7.28
C THR A 89 14.03 -7.59 5.79
N ASP A 90 14.91 -8.21 5.01
CA ASP A 90 14.67 -8.45 3.59
C ASP A 90 13.38 -9.26 3.36
N ALA A 91 13.09 -10.24 4.22
CA ALA A 91 11.86 -11.02 4.16
C ALA A 91 10.60 -10.16 4.38
N MET A 92 10.65 -9.17 5.28
CA MET A 92 9.54 -8.23 5.50
C MET A 92 9.35 -7.30 4.30
N LEU A 93 10.44 -6.80 3.73
CA LEU A 93 10.41 -5.96 2.53
C LEU A 93 9.93 -6.73 1.29
N GLU A 94 10.24 -8.02 1.20
CA GLU A 94 9.73 -8.91 0.18
C GLU A 94 8.22 -9.18 0.36
N ALA A 95 7.78 -9.45 1.59
CA ALA A 95 6.35 -9.60 1.90
C ALA A 95 5.55 -8.33 1.55
N LEU A 96 6.08 -7.15 1.88
CA LEU A 96 5.48 -5.87 1.51
C LEU A 96 5.39 -5.68 -0.01
N ALA A 97 6.46 -6.04 -0.72
CA ALA A 97 6.51 -5.96 -2.18
C ALA A 97 5.51 -6.91 -2.87
N ASN A 98 5.44 -8.16 -2.40
CA ASN A 98 4.49 -9.14 -2.94
C ASN A 98 3.06 -8.71 -2.66
N THR A 99 2.76 -8.24 -1.44
CA THR A 99 1.41 -7.75 -1.08
C THR A 99 1.02 -6.53 -1.92
N THR A 100 1.96 -5.62 -2.17
CA THR A 100 1.73 -4.47 -3.07
C THR A 100 1.40 -4.94 -4.48
N ARG A 101 2.18 -5.88 -5.04
CA ARG A 101 1.94 -6.45 -6.37
C ARG A 101 0.56 -7.09 -6.48
N GLU A 102 0.21 -7.96 -5.55
CA GLU A 102 -1.09 -8.65 -5.53
C GLU A 102 -2.26 -7.67 -5.43
N THR A 103 -2.12 -6.63 -4.61
CA THR A 103 -3.12 -5.55 -4.48
C THR A 103 -3.35 -4.85 -5.83
N VAL A 104 -2.27 -4.46 -6.52
CA VAL A 104 -2.34 -3.79 -7.83
C VAL A 104 -2.94 -4.72 -8.89
N GLU A 105 -2.57 -5.99 -8.89
CA GLU A 105 -3.13 -6.98 -9.81
C GLU A 105 -4.61 -7.24 -9.54
N GLU A 106 -5.05 -7.22 -8.28
CA GLU A 106 -6.47 -7.35 -7.94
C GLU A 106 -7.28 -6.11 -8.35
N LEU A 107 -6.73 -4.90 -8.14
CA LEU A 107 -7.35 -3.65 -8.62
C LEU A 107 -7.55 -3.69 -10.14
N ARG A 108 -6.53 -4.14 -10.88
CA ARG A 108 -6.60 -4.31 -12.34
C ARG A 108 -7.63 -5.34 -12.75
N ARG A 109 -7.59 -6.55 -12.17
CA ARG A 109 -8.52 -7.65 -12.50
C ARG A 109 -9.97 -7.32 -12.18
N SER A 110 -10.20 -6.47 -11.18
CA SER A 110 -11.53 -6.04 -10.77
C SER A 110 -12.05 -4.82 -11.55
N GLY A 111 -11.25 -4.24 -12.45
CA GLY A 111 -11.66 -3.10 -13.28
C GLY A 111 -11.52 -1.73 -12.60
N TYR A 112 -11.02 -1.66 -11.37
CA TYR A 112 -10.90 -0.42 -10.60
C TYR A 112 -9.75 0.51 -11.05
N LEU A 113 -9.02 0.12 -12.09
CA LEU A 113 -8.00 0.95 -12.76
C LEU A 113 -8.45 1.44 -14.14
N GLY A 114 -9.72 1.22 -14.52
CA GLY A 114 -10.21 1.52 -15.86
C GLY A 114 -9.63 0.60 -16.95
N ALA A 115 -10.28 0.57 -18.10
CA ALA A 115 -9.69 -0.01 -19.31
C ALA A 115 -8.70 1.02 -19.89
N ARG A 116 -7.43 0.63 -20.07
CA ARG A 116 -6.52 1.38 -20.94
C ARG A 116 -6.85 1.12 -22.40
#